data_AF-A0A619ADI3-F1
#
_entry.id   AF-A0A619ADI3-F1
#
_cell.length_a   1.000
_cell.length_b   1.000
_cell.length_c   1.000
_cell.angle_alpha   90.00
_cell.angle_beta   90.00
_cell.angle_gamma   90.00
#
_symmetry.space_group_name_H-M   'P 1'
#
loop_
_entity.id
_entity.type
_entity.pdbx_description
1 polymer ?
#
loop_
_entity_poly.entity_id
_entity_poly.type
_entity_poly.pdbx_seq_one_letter_code
_entity_poly.pdbx_strand_id
1 'polypeptide(L)'
;MNLNMYSEIKAMLADAISLRDEQKLAEVKIALLDKITRAQEQYVDLYEKYMQLLQEKSVLESEVNEISQYELHLLSKKAGFWAYRFITDDEEKLHYLCQTCWDSTHKNRYSELMMWGFVSARRAGMTRGCI
;
A
#
# COMPACT_ATOMS: atom_id res chain seq x y z
N MET A 1 2.50 -79.08 15.61
CA MET A 1 2.14 -77.64 15.70
C MET A 1 0.91 -77.44 14.83
N ASN A 2 -0.20 -76.92 15.38
CA ASN A 2 -1.53 -76.96 14.76
C ASN A 2 -1.66 -75.85 13.69
N LEU A 3 -2.05 -76.21 12.46
CA LEU A 3 -2.12 -75.29 11.30
C LEU A 3 -3.07 -74.10 11.57
N ASN A 4 -4.13 -74.30 12.36
CA ASN A 4 -5.08 -73.25 12.73
C ASN A 4 -4.44 -72.14 13.59
N MET A 5 -3.52 -72.51 14.49
CA MET A 5 -2.84 -71.55 15.36
C MET A 5 -1.89 -70.65 14.55
N TYR A 6 -1.27 -71.19 13.49
CA TYR A 6 -0.42 -70.40 12.61
C TYR A 6 -1.22 -69.40 11.77
N SER A 7 -2.41 -69.78 11.28
CA SER A 7 -3.28 -68.86 10.55
C SER A 7 -3.80 -67.73 11.43
N GLU A 8 -4.14 -68.01 12.68
CA GLU A 8 -4.60 -67.00 13.65
C GLU A 8 -3.50 -65.98 13.97
N ILE A 9 -2.27 -66.45 14.24
CA ILE A 9 -1.11 -65.57 14.48
C ILE A 9 -0.83 -64.69 13.26
N LYS A 10 -0.94 -65.24 12.05
CA LYS A 10 -0.74 -64.48 10.81
C LYS A 10 -1.80 -63.40 10.61
N ALA A 11 -3.06 -63.69 10.91
CA ALA A 11 -4.15 -62.71 10.83
C ALA A 11 -3.95 -61.57 11.84
N MET A 12 -3.66 -61.90 13.10
CA MET A 12 -3.39 -60.90 14.14
C MET A 12 -2.19 -60.01 13.80
N LEU A 13 -1.14 -60.58 13.20
CA LEU A 13 0.01 -59.80 12.75
C LEU A 13 -0.35 -58.84 11.61
N ALA A 14 -1.20 -59.26 10.67
CA ALA A 14 -1.67 -58.40 9.59
C ALA A 14 -2.51 -57.24 10.13
N ASP A 15 -3.42 -57.51 11.08
CA ASP A 15 -4.24 -56.48 11.72
C ASP A 15 -3.38 -55.48 12.50
N ALA A 16 -2.39 -55.96 13.25
CA ALA A 16 -1.47 -55.10 13.98
C ALA A 16 -0.62 -54.20 13.05
N ILE A 17 -0.20 -54.74 11.90
CA ILE A 17 0.50 -53.96 10.86
C ILE A 17 -0.42 -52.89 10.27
N SER A 18 -1.67 -53.25 9.94
CA SER A 18 -2.66 -52.31 9.39
C SER A 18 -2.92 -51.15 10.35
N LEU A 19 -3.18 -51.46 11.63
CA LEU A 19 -3.42 -50.45 12.66
C LEU A 19 -2.23 -49.50 12.83
N ARG A 20 -1.01 -50.03 12.84
CA ARG A 20 0.21 -49.23 12.91
C ARG A 20 0.34 -48.29 11.70
N ASP A 21 0.06 -48.81 10.50
CA ASP A 21 0.21 -48.04 9.27
C ASP A 21 -0.88 -46.95 9.15
N GLU A 22 -2.09 -47.23 9.63
CA GLU A 22 -3.16 -46.23 9.77
C GLU A 22 -2.79 -45.12 10.77
N GLN A 23 -2.20 -45.47 11.91
CA GLN A 23 -1.72 -44.48 12.89
C GLN A 23 -0.63 -43.59 12.29
N LYS A 24 0.38 -44.18 11.62
CA LYS A 24 1.42 -43.40 10.94
C LYS A 24 0.84 -42.49 9.86
N LEU A 25 -0.14 -42.97 9.10
CA LEU A 25 -0.81 -42.15 8.10
C LEU A 25 -1.57 -40.99 8.74
N ALA A 26 -2.22 -41.20 9.88
CA ALA A 26 -2.92 -40.15 10.62
C ALA A 26 -1.94 -39.08 11.13
N GLU A 27 -0.80 -39.48 11.70
CA GLU A 27 0.26 -38.55 12.15
C GLU A 27 0.79 -37.68 10.99
N VAL A 28 1.08 -38.31 9.85
CA VAL A 28 1.54 -37.58 8.65
C VAL A 28 0.47 -36.63 8.14
N LYS A 29 -0.81 -37.04 8.13
CA LYS A 29 -1.93 -36.16 7.74
C LYS A 29 -2.04 -34.95 8.65
N ILE A 30 -1.93 -35.12 9.97
CA ILE A 30 -1.96 -34.01 10.94
C ILE A 30 -0.79 -33.05 10.66
N ALA A 31 0.42 -33.58 10.52
CA ALA A 31 1.60 -32.75 10.24
C ALA A 31 1.51 -32.00 8.90
N LEU A 32 0.88 -32.60 7.88
CA LEU A 32 0.62 -31.94 6.60
C LEU A 32 -0.44 -30.84 6.74
N LEU A 33 -1.54 -31.11 7.47
CA LEU A 33 -2.57 -30.11 7.73
C LEU A 33 -1.98 -28.91 8.48
N ASP A 34 -1.17 -29.13 9.51
CA ASP A 34 -0.50 -28.05 10.25
C ASP A 34 0.37 -27.19 9.33
N LYS A 35 1.11 -27.80 8.40
CA LYS A 35 1.91 -27.06 7.42
C LYS A 35 1.05 -26.27 6.45
N ILE A 36 -0.07 -26.83 5.99
CA ILE A 36 -1.01 -26.15 5.11
C ILE A 36 -1.62 -24.95 5.83
N THR A 37 -2.08 -25.11 7.07
CA THR A 37 -2.65 -24.03 7.88
C THR A 37 -1.65 -22.89 8.06
N ARG A 38 -0.40 -23.19 8.45
CA ARG A 38 0.64 -22.15 8.59
C ARG A 38 0.95 -21.43 7.28
N ALA A 39 0.98 -22.17 6.16
CA ALA A 39 1.20 -21.56 4.85
C ALA A 39 0.03 -20.65 4.44
N GLN A 40 -1.21 -21.03 4.79
CA GLN A 40 -2.39 -20.20 4.56
C GLN A 40 -2.38 -18.93 5.41
N GLU A 41 -2.02 -19.03 6.70
CA GLU A 41 -1.86 -17.86 7.58
C GLU A 41 -0.82 -16.88 7.02
N GLN A 42 0.37 -17.39 6.65
CA GLN A 42 1.41 -16.57 6.03
C GLN A 42 0.97 -15.93 4.71
N TYR A 43 0.18 -16.65 3.92
CA TYR A 43 -0.37 -16.12 2.67
C TYR A 43 -1.34 -14.96 2.94
N VAL A 44 -2.24 -15.11 3.91
CA VAL A 44 -3.19 -14.04 4.29
C VAL A 44 -2.45 -12.81 4.79
N ASP A 45 -1.49 -12.97 5.70
CA ASP A 45 -0.67 -11.87 6.22
C ASP A 45 0.08 -11.12 5.09
N LEU A 46 0.64 -11.88 4.14
CA LEU A 46 1.37 -11.30 3.02
C LEU A 46 0.43 -10.57 2.04
N TYR A 47 -0.75 -11.14 1.81
CA TYR A 47 -1.77 -10.54 0.95
C TYR A 47 -2.30 -9.23 1.53
N GLU A 48 -2.55 -9.17 2.84
CA GLU A 48 -2.98 -7.93 3.51
C GLU A 48 -1.92 -6.83 3.39
N LYS A 49 -0.65 -7.16 3.63
CA LYS A 49 0.47 -6.21 3.43
C LYS A 49 0.59 -5.74 1.99
N TYR A 50 0.40 -6.64 1.03
CA TYR A 50 0.41 -6.30 -0.39
C TYR A 50 -0.71 -5.31 -0.72
N MET A 51 -1.92 -5.52 -0.21
CA MET A 51 -3.04 -4.60 -0.43
C MET A 51 -2.82 -3.23 0.20
N GLN A 52 -2.23 -3.17 1.40
CA GLN A 52 -1.85 -1.90 2.04
C GLN A 52 -0.83 -1.14 1.20
N LEU A 53 0.24 -1.82 0.76
CA LEU A 53 1.27 -1.20 -0.09
C LEU A 53 0.71 -0.76 -1.46
N LEU A 54 -0.24 -1.50 -2.02
CA LEU A 54 -0.90 -1.11 -3.27
C LEU A 54 -1.71 0.17 -3.10
N GLN A 55 -2.39 0.32 -1.96
CA GLN A 55 -3.13 1.54 -1.63
C GLN A 55 -2.17 2.72 -1.40
N GLU A 56 -1.11 2.54 -0.63
CA GLU A 56 -0.09 3.57 -0.41
C GLU A 56 0.57 4.01 -1.73
N LYS A 57 0.90 3.05 -2.59
CA LYS A 57 1.44 3.34 -3.93
C LYS A 57 0.47 4.19 -4.74
N SER A 58 -0.82 3.85 -4.76
CA SER A 58 -1.83 4.62 -5.49
C SER A 58 -1.94 6.06 -4.98
N VAL A 59 -1.89 6.27 -3.66
CA VAL A 59 -1.88 7.61 -3.06
C VAL A 59 -0.63 8.38 -3.49
N LEU A 60 0.55 7.78 -3.39
CA LEU A 60 1.81 8.42 -3.79
C LEU A 60 1.86 8.72 -5.29
N GLU A 61 1.35 7.82 -6.14
CA GLU A 61 1.23 8.06 -7.58
C GLU A 61 0.31 9.24 -7.89
N SER A 62 -0.81 9.37 -7.16
CA SER A 62 -1.69 10.55 -7.26
C SER A 62 -0.96 11.83 -6.84
N GLU A 63 -0.22 11.80 -5.73
CA GLU A 63 0.53 12.96 -5.24
C GLU A 63 1.66 13.39 -6.19
N VAL A 64 2.38 12.43 -6.78
CA VAL A 64 3.43 12.68 -7.78
C VAL A 64 2.80 13.25 -9.05
N ASN A 65 1.67 12.70 -9.50
CA ASN A 65 0.97 13.21 -10.66
C ASN A 65 0.50 14.65 -10.45
N GLU A 66 -0.05 14.98 -9.27
CA GLU A 66 -0.41 16.36 -8.92
C GLU A 66 0.81 17.29 -8.92
N ILE A 67 1.92 16.87 -8.31
CA ILE A 67 3.18 17.63 -8.26
C ILE A 67 3.75 17.88 -9.66
N SER A 68 3.68 16.87 -10.54
CA SER A 68 4.23 16.94 -11.90
C SER A 68 3.55 17.98 -12.79
N GLN A 69 2.38 18.49 -12.37
CA GLN A 69 1.65 19.54 -13.06
C GLN A 69 2.18 20.94 -12.73
N TYR A 70 3.21 21.07 -11.90
CA TYR A 70 3.76 22.37 -11.51
C TYR A 70 5.25 22.50 -11.81
N GLU A 71 5.66 23.69 -12.21
CA GLU A 71 7.06 24.08 -12.40
C GLU A 71 7.44 25.24 -11.47
N LEU A 72 8.68 25.27 -10.97
CA LEU A 72 9.16 26.39 -10.16
C LEU A 72 9.43 27.59 -11.06
N HIS A 73 8.76 28.72 -10.80
CA HIS A 73 8.82 29.93 -11.60
C HIS A 73 9.25 31.14 -10.77
N LEU A 74 10.16 31.95 -11.32
CA LEU A 74 10.61 33.18 -10.68
C LEU A 74 9.68 34.34 -11.06
N LEU A 75 8.90 34.83 -10.10
CA LEU A 75 7.96 35.92 -10.31
C LEU A 75 8.63 37.30 -10.23
N SER A 76 9.66 37.46 -9.38
CA SER A 76 10.38 38.74 -9.27
C SER A 76 11.86 38.54 -9.00
N LYS A 77 12.70 38.94 -9.97
CA LYS A 77 14.17 38.94 -9.85
C LYS A 77 14.68 39.86 -8.74
N LYS A 78 14.03 41.00 -8.51
CA LYS A 78 14.47 41.99 -7.51
C LYS A 78 14.14 41.58 -6.08
N ALA A 79 13.00 40.91 -5.89
CA ALA A 79 12.55 40.45 -4.58
C ALA A 79 12.98 39.00 -4.27
N GLY A 80 13.53 38.28 -5.25
CA GLY A 80 13.88 36.86 -5.10
C GLY A 80 12.67 35.96 -4.87
N PHE A 81 11.50 36.33 -5.42
CA PHE A 81 10.24 35.65 -5.15
C PHE A 81 9.96 34.54 -6.15
N TRP A 82 9.77 33.31 -5.65
CA TRP A 82 9.51 32.10 -6.42
C TRP A 82 8.14 31.53 -6.06
N ALA A 83 7.47 30.92 -7.04
CA ALA A 83 6.23 30.17 -6.84
C ALA A 83 6.17 28.97 -7.79
N TYR A 84 5.41 27.95 -7.42
CA TYR A 84 5.11 26.82 -8.29
C TYR A 84 3.94 27.21 -9.22
N ARG A 85 4.18 27.21 -10.53
CA ARG A 85 3.21 27.57 -11.57
C ARG A 85 2.63 26.31 -12.19
N PHE A 86 1.31 26.26 -12.35
CA PHE A 86 0.65 25.17 -13.07
C PHE A 86 1.04 25.17 -14.55
N ILE A 87 1.44 24.00 -15.06
CA ILE A 87 1.86 23.79 -16.45
C ILE A 87 0.60 23.67 -17.31
N THR A 88 0.28 24.75 -18.03
CA THR A 88 -0.85 24.82 -18.94
C THR A 88 -0.56 25.80 -20.07
N ASP A 89 -1.04 25.48 -21.28
CA ASP A 89 -1.04 26.39 -22.43
C ASP A 89 -2.25 27.35 -22.40
N ASP A 90 -3.24 27.05 -21.54
CA ASP A 90 -4.45 27.85 -21.35
C ASP A 90 -4.20 28.94 -20.29
N GLU A 91 -4.08 30.18 -20.74
CA GLU A 91 -3.84 31.34 -19.87
C GLU A 91 -4.97 31.55 -18.84
N GLU A 92 -6.20 31.13 -19.12
CA GLU A 92 -7.35 31.31 -18.22
C GLU A 92 -7.32 30.34 -17.02
N LYS A 93 -6.48 29.30 -17.08
CA LYS A 93 -6.32 28.29 -16.00
C LYS A 93 -5.03 28.47 -15.20
N LEU A 94 -4.28 29.54 -15.45
CA LEU A 94 -3.04 29.82 -14.73
C LEU A 94 -3.30 30.02 -13.24
N HIS A 95 -2.69 29.17 -12.42
CA HIS A 95 -2.67 29.31 -10.98
C HIS A 95 -1.29 29.01 -10.40
N TYR A 96 -1.04 29.54 -9.21
CA TYR A 96 0.24 29.47 -8.53
C TYR A 96 0.07 28.94 -7.11
N LEU A 97 1.09 28.23 -6.65
CA LEU A 97 1.26 27.77 -5.29
C LEU A 97 2.50 28.42 -4.69
N CYS A 98 2.37 29.06 -3.53
CA CYS A 98 3.53 29.45 -2.74
C CYS A 98 4.18 28.21 -2.08
N GLN A 99 5.42 28.36 -1.62
CA GLN A 99 6.14 27.28 -0.94
C GLN A 99 5.37 26.74 0.27
N THR A 100 4.73 27.60 1.07
CA THR A 100 3.92 27.14 2.22
C THR A 100 2.69 26.33 1.80
N CYS A 101 2.03 26.68 0.70
CA CYS A 101 0.92 25.90 0.18
C CYS A 101 1.40 24.57 -0.41
N TRP A 102 2.57 24.57 -1.05
CA TRP A 102 3.24 23.37 -1.59
C TRP A 102 3.63 22.38 -0.49
N ASP A 103 4.23 22.88 0.60
CA ASP A 103 4.72 22.07 1.71
C ASP A 103 3.58 21.58 2.64
N SER A 104 2.35 22.11 2.47
CA SER A 104 1.22 21.72 3.28
C SER A 104 0.58 20.41 2.81
N THR A 105 0.10 19.60 3.76
CA THR A 105 -0.71 18.39 3.51
C THR A 105 -2.08 18.67 2.85
N HIS A 106 -2.39 19.94 2.57
CA HIS A 106 -3.64 20.39 1.95
C HIS A 106 -3.35 21.17 0.67
N LYS A 107 -2.84 20.48 -0.35
CA LYS A 107 -2.52 21.02 -1.69
C LYS A 107 -3.69 21.70 -2.41
N ASN A 108 -4.92 21.53 -1.94
CA ASN A 108 -6.14 22.19 -2.46
C ASN A 108 -6.24 23.70 -2.17
N ARG A 109 -5.16 24.35 -1.73
CA ARG A 109 -5.11 25.78 -1.43
C ARG A 109 -4.26 26.50 -2.48
N TYR A 110 -4.89 26.77 -3.62
CA TYR A 110 -4.31 27.57 -4.69
C TYR A 110 -4.48 29.05 -4.41
N SER A 111 -3.54 29.82 -4.95
CA SER A 111 -3.56 31.27 -4.86
C SER A 111 -3.65 31.87 -6.24
N GLU A 112 -4.59 32.80 -6.38
CA GLU A 112 -4.72 33.62 -7.58
C GLU A 112 -3.73 34.78 -7.49
N LEU A 113 -2.94 34.95 -8.54
CA LEU A 113 -1.97 36.02 -8.66
C LEU A 113 -2.72 37.29 -9.06
N MET A 114 -2.88 38.22 -8.13
CA MET A 114 -3.52 39.51 -8.40
C MET A 114 -2.52 40.43 -9.10
N MET A 115 -3.02 41.34 -9.93
CA MET A 115 -2.31 42.29 -10.83
C MET A 115 -1.18 43.13 -10.18
N TRP A 116 -0.95 42.99 -8.88
CA TRP A 116 0.03 43.71 -8.05
C TRP A 116 1.14 42.83 -7.46
N GLY A 117 1.28 41.57 -7.92
CA GLY A 117 2.33 40.66 -7.44
C GLY A 117 2.06 40.05 -6.06
N PHE A 118 0.83 40.14 -5.56
CA PHE A 118 0.40 39.48 -4.34
C PHE A 118 -0.36 38.19 -4.65
N VAL A 119 0.02 37.14 -3.95
CA VAL A 119 -0.52 35.78 -4.04
C VAL A 119 -1.64 35.65 -3.00
N SER A 120 -2.90 35.82 -3.42
CA SER A 120 -4.04 35.70 -2.50
C SER A 120 -4.61 34.28 -2.53
N ALA A 121 -4.43 33.54 -1.43
CA ALA A 121 -5.02 32.21 -1.27
C ALA A 121 -6.52 32.36 -0.96
N ARG A 122 -7.40 32.19 -1.96
CA ARG A 122 -8.87 32.36 -1.80
C ARG A 122 -9.53 31.37 -0.83
N ARG A 123 -8.82 30.34 -0.35
CA ARG A 123 -9.34 29.36 0.63
C ARG A 123 -8.45 29.13 1.84
N ALA A 124 -7.40 29.93 2.02
CA ALA A 124 -6.77 29.99 3.33
C ALA A 124 -7.67 30.86 4.20
N GLY A 125 -8.43 30.26 5.13
CA GLY A 125 -9.05 30.99 6.24
C GLY A 125 -8.03 31.66 7.19
N MET A 126 -6.85 31.99 6.66
CA MET A 126 -5.80 32.76 7.30
C MET A 126 -5.94 34.19 6.80
N THR A 127 -6.31 35.07 7.73
CA THR A 127 -6.37 36.54 7.59
C THR A 127 -5.02 37.21 7.32
N ARG A 128 -3.99 36.44 6.96
CA ARG A 128 -2.65 36.92 6.60
C ARG A 128 -2.27 36.26 5.28
N GLY A 129 -2.19 37.07 4.23
CA GLY A 129 -1.76 36.62 2.91
C GLY A 129 -0.42 35.90 2.99
N CYS A 130 -0.23 34.90 2.13
CA CYS A 130 1.08 34.31 1.91
C CYS A 130 1.93 35.37 1.22
N ILE A 131 2.98 35.84 1.90
CA ILE A 131 4.00 36.75 1.35
C ILE A 131 5.01 35.91 0.59
#